data_AF-A0A7K0NFJ1-F1
#
_entry.id   AF-A0A7K0NFJ1-F1
#
_cell.length_a   1.000
_cell.length_b   1.000
_cell.length_c   1.000
_cell.angle_alpha   90.00
_cell.angle_beta   90.00
_cell.angle_gamma   90.00
#
_symmetry.space_group_name_H-M   'P 1'
#
loop_
_entity.id
_entity.type
_entity.pdbx_description
1 polymer ?
#
loop_
_entity_poly.entity_id
_entity_poly.type
_entity_poly.pdbx_seq_one_letter_code
_entity_poly.pdbx_strand_id
1 'polypeptide(L)'
;MRTKKNVLAAFILAAAHLSLVSSVQAATYVFTSHTFSNCATTGQSGPTQASCRTAYSTTWDGNDSYFTVTGGIQSWTVPANGTYTIRAIGAGGAGAAGGNGASMTGTFTLTQGSILKLLVGQTGVTVGSGDYRYGGGGGSFVATSANVAIIVGGGGGGSGITSPSYVSSNGGDGSNNPSPANSNGGAAGTGSSGCGGQGQGGAGFNNNGTGVPASQAFTNGGTGGTGGSDQCPGTIGGTPYGGFGGGGAGGNGGGAGGGYYGGTGGNNTATGSSYPPGTGGGSYNSGTSQTNTAASNRNTAGSITITLVAETLPDTTPPTFTSADTFNSPENQTSVATIIASESATITIYGGEDQAKFSISKLTDSSTALS
;
A
#
# COMPACT_ATOMS: atom_id res chain seq x y z
N MET A 1 38.45 -67.09 26.54
CA MET A 1 38.72 -66.13 25.45
C MET A 1 37.39 -65.78 24.79
N ARG A 2 36.78 -64.64 25.14
CA ARG A 2 35.67 -64.09 24.36
C ARG A 2 36.28 -63.30 23.22
N THR A 3 36.13 -63.82 22.01
CA THR A 3 36.53 -63.16 20.76
C THR A 3 35.78 -61.83 20.67
N LYS A 4 36.52 -60.72 20.73
CA LYS A 4 35.99 -59.38 20.44
C LYS A 4 35.44 -59.41 19.01
N LYS A 5 34.12 -59.38 18.86
CA LYS A 5 33.50 -59.14 17.55
C LYS A 5 33.52 -57.64 17.33
N ASN A 6 34.50 -57.17 16.58
CA ASN A 6 34.49 -55.80 16.08
C ASN A 6 33.37 -55.72 15.04
N VAL A 7 32.19 -55.24 15.43
CA VAL A 7 31.14 -54.86 14.48
C VAL A 7 31.54 -53.50 13.93
N LEU A 8 32.14 -53.50 12.74
CA LEU A 8 32.42 -52.29 11.99
C LEU A 8 31.10 -51.80 11.39
N ALA A 9 30.35 -50.98 12.14
CA ALA A 9 29.22 -50.24 11.60
C ALA A 9 29.79 -49.08 10.75
N ALA A 10 30.13 -49.37 9.50
CA ALA A 10 30.44 -48.33 8.54
C ALA A 10 29.15 -47.57 8.23
N PHE A 11 28.93 -46.45 8.92
CA PHE A 11 28.00 -45.43 8.47
C PHE A 11 28.62 -44.81 7.22
N ILE A 12 28.33 -45.39 6.06
CA ILE A 12 28.56 -44.70 4.79
C ILE A 12 27.60 -43.53 4.82
N LEU A 13 28.12 -42.34 5.16
CA LEU A 13 27.47 -41.07 4.90
C LEU A 13 27.48 -40.92 3.37
N ALA A 14 26.63 -41.69 2.70
CA ALA A 14 26.31 -41.46 1.31
C ALA A 14 25.79 -40.02 1.30
N ALA A 15 26.45 -39.16 0.54
CA ALA A 15 25.99 -37.83 0.21
C ALA A 15 24.62 -37.99 -0.46
N ALA A 16 23.58 -38.14 0.37
CA ALA A 16 22.22 -38.26 -0.08
C ALA A 16 21.90 -36.91 -0.69
N HIS A 17 21.50 -36.93 -1.96
CA HIS A 17 20.82 -35.83 -2.59
C HIS A 17 19.77 -35.28 -1.62
N LEU A 18 20.12 -34.18 -0.97
CA LEU A 18 19.30 -33.50 0.00
C LEU A 18 18.26 -32.74 -0.82
N SER A 19 17.12 -33.38 -1.11
CA SER A 19 15.97 -32.70 -1.67
C SER A 19 15.29 -31.84 -0.60
N LEU A 20 16.01 -30.85 -0.06
CA LEU A 20 15.38 -29.68 0.55
C LEU A 20 15.05 -28.74 -0.60
N VAL A 21 13.97 -29.04 -1.31
CA VAL A 21 13.33 -28.03 -2.15
C VAL A 21 12.43 -27.20 -1.21
N SER A 22 13.04 -26.45 -0.30
CA SER A 22 12.48 -25.12 -0.03
C SER A 22 12.70 -24.41 -1.35
N SER A 23 11.70 -24.42 -2.22
CA SER A 23 11.81 -23.83 -3.54
C SER A 23 12.38 -22.43 -3.34
N VAL A 24 13.58 -22.19 -3.86
CA VAL A 24 14.13 -20.84 -4.03
C VAL A 24 13.08 -20.13 -4.85
N GLN A 25 12.17 -19.41 -4.19
CA GLN A 25 11.17 -18.66 -4.93
C GLN A 25 11.87 -17.37 -5.34
N ALA A 26 12.64 -17.50 -6.42
CA ALA A 26 13.26 -16.38 -7.10
C ALA A 26 12.17 -15.37 -7.46
N ALA A 27 12.55 -14.10 -7.53
CA ALA A 27 11.62 -13.04 -7.91
C ALA A 27 10.83 -13.42 -9.18
N THR A 28 9.52 -13.22 -9.20
CA THR A 28 8.68 -13.58 -10.37
C THR A 28 8.99 -12.70 -11.58
N TYR A 29 9.58 -11.53 -11.35
CA TYR A 29 10.14 -10.63 -12.35
C TYR A 29 11.14 -9.68 -11.70
N VAL A 30 12.03 -9.09 -12.50
CA VAL A 30 13.02 -8.13 -12.02
C VAL A 30 12.32 -6.84 -11.58
N PHE A 31 12.54 -6.43 -10.34
CA PHE A 31 11.99 -5.20 -9.78
C PHE A 31 12.98 -4.56 -8.81
N THR A 32 13.21 -3.26 -8.98
CA THR A 32 14.02 -2.47 -8.04
C THR A 32 13.17 -1.35 -7.45
N SER A 33 12.60 -0.51 -8.33
CA SER A 33 11.69 0.54 -7.94
C SER A 33 10.74 0.88 -9.07
N HIS A 34 9.53 1.32 -8.74
CA HIS A 34 8.60 1.89 -9.72
C HIS A 34 7.73 2.97 -9.07
N THR A 35 7.42 4.02 -9.84
CA THR A 35 6.46 5.05 -9.43
C THR A 35 5.18 4.90 -10.24
N PHE A 36 4.15 4.39 -9.57
CA PHE A 36 2.79 4.34 -10.08
C PHE A 36 2.20 5.76 -10.11
N SER A 37 1.55 6.10 -11.22
CA SER A 37 0.97 7.42 -11.47
C SER A 37 -0.52 7.32 -11.78
N ASN A 38 -1.15 8.45 -12.07
CA ASN A 38 -2.50 8.52 -12.64
C ASN A 38 -2.57 8.08 -14.12
N CYS A 39 -1.48 7.58 -14.70
CA CYS A 39 -1.42 7.11 -16.08
C CYS A 39 -1.96 8.14 -17.10
N ALA A 40 -1.59 9.41 -16.89
CA ALA A 40 -2.04 10.59 -17.66
C ALA A 40 -3.58 10.82 -17.66
N THR A 41 -4.32 10.15 -16.78
CA THR A 41 -5.76 10.37 -16.60
C THR A 41 -6.00 11.53 -15.63
N THR A 42 -7.02 12.34 -15.88
CA THR A 42 -7.39 13.48 -15.01
C THR A 42 -8.89 13.51 -14.79
N GLY A 43 -9.32 14.24 -13.76
CA GLY A 43 -10.72 14.36 -13.38
C GLY A 43 -11.14 13.41 -12.26
N GLN A 44 -12.41 13.01 -12.26
CA GLN A 44 -13.02 12.23 -11.18
C GLN A 44 -12.84 10.72 -11.30
N SER A 45 -12.60 10.21 -12.52
CA SER A 45 -12.47 8.78 -12.79
C SER A 45 -11.00 8.40 -12.92
N GLY A 46 -10.64 7.21 -12.46
CA GLY A 46 -9.28 6.70 -12.56
C GLY A 46 -8.95 6.13 -13.95
N PRO A 47 -7.69 5.72 -14.15
CA PRO A 47 -7.18 5.27 -15.43
C PRO A 47 -7.72 3.92 -15.89
N THR A 48 -7.57 3.64 -17.18
CA THR A 48 -7.81 2.30 -17.75
C THR A 48 -6.51 1.47 -17.78
N GLN A 49 -6.63 0.16 -17.94
CA GLN A 49 -5.48 -0.73 -18.12
C GLN A 49 -4.61 -0.32 -19.33
N ALA A 50 -5.25 0.04 -20.45
CA ALA A 50 -4.55 0.49 -21.65
C ALA A 50 -3.78 1.81 -21.42
N SER A 51 -4.37 2.75 -20.69
CA SER A 51 -3.72 4.02 -20.33
C SER A 51 -2.46 3.77 -19.47
N CYS A 52 -2.53 2.88 -18.48
CA CYS A 52 -1.38 2.57 -17.64
C CYS A 52 -0.27 1.83 -18.39
N ARG A 53 -0.60 0.86 -19.26
CA ARG A 53 0.40 0.17 -20.10
C ARG A 53 1.07 1.07 -21.13
N THR A 54 0.39 2.15 -21.52
CA THR A 54 0.99 3.18 -22.37
C THR A 54 1.89 4.12 -21.57
N ALA A 55 1.52 4.41 -20.32
CA ALA A 55 2.26 5.30 -19.44
C ALA A 55 3.51 4.64 -18.83
N TYR A 56 3.48 3.33 -18.63
CA TYR A 56 4.58 2.58 -18.04
C TYR A 56 5.47 1.96 -19.13
N SER A 57 6.77 2.02 -18.89
CA SER A 57 7.79 1.41 -19.76
C SER A 57 8.52 0.34 -18.95
N THR A 58 7.81 -0.74 -18.63
CA THR A 58 8.36 -1.88 -17.88
C THR A 58 8.14 -3.18 -18.61
N THR A 59 8.71 -4.27 -18.11
CA THR A 59 8.53 -5.62 -18.70
C THR A 59 7.39 -6.40 -18.05
N TRP A 60 6.98 -6.02 -16.84
CA TRP A 60 6.00 -6.75 -16.04
C TRP A 60 4.57 -6.22 -16.19
N ASP A 61 4.39 -4.95 -16.55
CA ASP A 61 3.07 -4.32 -16.67
C ASP A 61 2.24 -4.87 -17.85
N GLY A 62 2.91 -5.53 -18.81
CA GLY A 62 2.31 -6.28 -19.90
C GLY A 62 1.68 -7.63 -19.50
N ASN A 63 1.96 -8.14 -18.30
CA ASN A 63 1.45 -9.43 -17.82
C ASN A 63 0.34 -9.22 -16.76
N ASP A 64 -0.87 -9.71 -17.07
CA ASP A 64 -2.05 -9.58 -16.18
C ASP A 64 -1.88 -10.31 -14.82
N SER A 65 -0.94 -11.25 -14.71
CA SER A 65 -0.62 -11.89 -13.43
C SER A 65 0.19 -10.97 -12.50
N TYR A 66 0.84 -9.94 -13.05
CA TYR A 66 1.70 -9.01 -12.33
C TYR A 66 1.04 -7.63 -12.18
N PHE A 67 0.24 -7.23 -13.17
CA PHE A 67 -0.38 -5.92 -13.20
C PHE A 67 -1.70 -5.88 -13.98
N THR A 68 -2.75 -5.41 -13.31
CA THR A 68 -4.06 -5.13 -13.93
C THR A 68 -4.65 -3.83 -13.40
N VAL A 69 -5.60 -3.24 -14.13
CA VAL A 69 -6.32 -2.03 -13.67
C VAL A 69 -7.82 -2.24 -13.79
N THR A 70 -8.53 -2.10 -12.67
CA THR A 70 -10.00 -2.24 -12.62
C THR A 70 -10.61 -1.02 -11.92
N GLY A 71 -11.52 -0.32 -12.60
CA GLY A 71 -12.17 0.87 -12.03
C GLY A 71 -11.20 1.99 -11.64
N GLY A 72 -10.04 2.10 -12.30
CA GLY A 72 -8.99 3.06 -11.93
C GLY A 72 -8.00 2.59 -10.87
N ILE A 73 -8.28 1.48 -10.18
CA ILE A 73 -7.40 0.90 -9.17
C ILE A 73 -6.45 -0.07 -9.84
N GLN A 74 -5.15 0.17 -9.64
CA GLN A 74 -4.05 -0.61 -10.18
C GLN A 74 -3.70 -1.73 -9.20
N SER A 75 -3.75 -2.99 -9.63
CA SER A 75 -3.36 -4.14 -8.82
C SER A 75 -1.97 -4.58 -9.21
N TRP A 76 -1.04 -4.62 -8.25
CA TRP A 76 0.36 -5.00 -8.44
C TRP A 76 0.72 -6.21 -7.58
N THR A 77 1.31 -7.23 -8.19
CA THR A 77 1.71 -8.46 -7.52
C THR A 77 3.15 -8.36 -7.03
N VAL A 78 3.40 -8.54 -5.73
CA VAL A 78 4.73 -8.45 -5.14
C VAL A 78 5.68 -9.48 -5.78
N PRO A 79 6.84 -9.07 -6.34
CA PRO A 79 7.68 -9.97 -7.12
C PRO A 79 8.51 -10.92 -6.26
N ALA A 80 8.88 -10.53 -5.03
CA ALA A 80 9.77 -11.29 -4.16
C ALA A 80 9.41 -11.07 -2.69
N ASN A 81 9.79 -12.02 -1.82
CA ASN A 81 9.74 -11.78 -0.38
C ASN A 81 10.81 -10.74 -0.05
N GLY A 82 10.47 -9.73 0.76
CA GLY A 82 11.46 -8.72 1.09
C GLY A 82 10.95 -7.55 1.90
N THR A 83 11.89 -6.66 2.17
CA THR A 83 11.63 -5.35 2.76
C THR A 83 11.48 -4.31 1.66
N TYR A 84 10.39 -3.57 1.70
CA TYR A 84 10.02 -2.55 0.73
C TYR A 84 9.81 -1.21 1.41
N THR A 85 10.28 -0.14 0.78
CA THR A 85 9.87 1.22 1.12
C THR A 85 8.74 1.63 0.19
N ILE A 86 7.64 2.11 0.75
CA ILE A 86 6.50 2.62 0.00
C ILE A 86 6.30 4.09 0.36
N ARG A 87 6.24 4.94 -0.66
CA ARG A 87 5.91 6.36 -0.54
C ARG A 87 4.61 6.66 -1.29
N ALA A 88 3.58 7.10 -0.58
CA ALA A 88 2.30 7.52 -1.15
C ALA A 88 2.13 9.03 -1.01
N ILE A 89 1.90 9.71 -2.13
CA ILE A 89 1.68 11.16 -2.19
C ILE A 89 0.26 11.43 -2.69
N GLY A 90 -0.54 12.16 -1.90
CA GLY A 90 -1.87 12.63 -2.32
C GLY A 90 -1.80 13.72 -3.38
N ALA A 91 -2.89 13.93 -4.11
CA ALA A 91 -2.96 14.99 -5.13
C ALA A 91 -3.27 16.37 -4.52
N GLY A 92 -2.91 17.41 -5.24
CA GLY A 92 -3.29 18.78 -4.90
C GLY A 92 -4.78 19.09 -5.17
N GLY A 93 -5.35 20.02 -4.40
CA GLY A 93 -6.64 20.62 -4.70
C GLY A 93 -6.57 21.58 -5.88
N ALA A 94 -7.73 21.96 -6.42
CA ALA A 94 -7.82 22.87 -7.55
C ALA A 94 -7.70 24.34 -7.14
N GLY A 95 -7.42 25.19 -8.14
CA GLY A 95 -7.29 26.64 -8.00
C GLY A 95 -5.85 27.10 -7.70
N ALA A 96 -5.60 28.39 -7.88
CA ALA A 96 -4.27 28.96 -7.70
C ALA A 96 -3.71 28.74 -6.29
N ALA A 97 -4.59 28.67 -5.28
CA ALA A 97 -4.27 28.43 -3.89
C ALA A 97 -4.77 27.06 -3.39
N GLY A 98 -4.85 26.05 -4.28
CA GLY A 98 -5.28 24.71 -3.90
C GLY A 98 -4.37 24.14 -2.81
N GLY A 99 -4.98 23.41 -1.87
CA GLY A 99 -4.24 22.72 -0.81
C GLY A 99 -3.32 21.66 -1.40
N ASN A 100 -2.22 21.39 -0.71
CA ASN A 100 -1.23 20.42 -1.14
C ASN A 100 -1.62 19.01 -0.68
N GLY A 101 -1.24 18.00 -1.43
CA GLY A 101 -1.31 16.61 -0.96
C GLY A 101 -0.19 16.27 0.03
N ALA A 102 -0.49 15.32 0.93
CA ALA A 102 0.45 14.78 1.91
C ALA A 102 1.32 13.68 1.31
N SER A 103 2.56 13.57 1.80
CA SER A 103 3.53 12.55 1.44
C SER A 103 3.80 11.66 2.64
N MET A 104 3.42 10.40 2.54
CA MET A 104 3.65 9.39 3.58
C MET A 104 4.68 8.39 3.06
N THR A 105 5.72 8.12 3.85
CA THR A 105 6.73 7.10 3.52
C THR A 105 6.87 6.13 4.68
N GLY A 106 6.91 4.83 4.41
CA GLY A 106 7.15 3.81 5.43
C GLY A 106 7.82 2.56 4.86
N THR A 107 8.34 1.73 5.74
CA THR A 107 8.96 0.44 5.42
C THR A 107 8.03 -0.71 5.80
N PHE A 108 7.94 -1.72 4.93
CA PHE A 108 7.01 -2.84 5.01
C PHE A 108 7.71 -4.15 4.62
N THR A 109 7.35 -5.25 5.28
CA THR A 109 7.70 -6.59 4.82
C THR A 109 6.57 -7.10 3.94
N LEU A 110 6.88 -7.45 2.69
CA LEU A 110 5.90 -7.97 1.73
C LEU A 110 6.26 -9.40 1.34
N THR A 111 5.22 -10.22 1.15
CA THR A 111 5.34 -11.60 0.70
C THR A 111 5.12 -11.68 -0.81
N GLN A 112 5.99 -12.41 -1.50
CA GLN A 112 5.88 -12.69 -2.92
C GLN A 112 4.49 -13.21 -3.29
N GLY A 113 3.95 -12.78 -4.42
CA GLY A 113 2.63 -13.18 -4.91
C GLY A 113 1.47 -12.47 -4.22
N SER A 114 1.70 -11.70 -3.15
CA SER A 114 0.66 -10.85 -2.56
C SER A 114 0.26 -9.75 -3.55
N ILE A 115 -1.03 -9.47 -3.65
CA ILE A 115 -1.54 -8.40 -4.51
C ILE A 115 -1.81 -7.16 -3.66
N LEU A 116 -1.21 -6.04 -4.06
CA LEU A 116 -1.51 -4.72 -3.51
C LEU A 116 -2.42 -3.94 -4.46
N LYS A 117 -3.47 -3.33 -3.92
CA LYS A 117 -4.33 -2.38 -4.62
C LYS A 117 -3.78 -0.97 -4.45
N LEU A 118 -3.53 -0.30 -5.57
CA LEU A 118 -2.94 1.02 -5.66
C LEU A 118 -3.93 1.97 -6.33
N LEU A 119 -4.34 3.02 -5.62
CA LEU A 119 -5.14 4.11 -6.18
C LEU A 119 -4.29 5.36 -6.15
N VAL A 120 -4.01 5.95 -7.30
CA VAL A 120 -3.23 7.20 -7.38
C VAL A 120 -4.17 8.39 -7.52
N GLY A 121 -4.11 9.31 -6.56
CA GLY A 121 -4.98 10.49 -6.52
C GLY A 121 -4.79 11.40 -7.73
N GLN A 122 -5.87 12.01 -8.21
CA GLN A 122 -5.84 13.01 -9.28
C GLN A 122 -6.11 14.41 -8.70
N THR A 123 -5.54 15.44 -9.33
CA THR A 123 -5.81 16.84 -8.95
C THR A 123 -7.29 17.16 -9.09
N GLY A 124 -7.83 17.98 -8.19
CA GLY A 124 -9.17 18.52 -8.34
C GLY A 124 -9.32 19.34 -9.64
N VAL A 125 -10.54 19.45 -10.15
CA VAL A 125 -10.84 20.17 -11.40
C VAL A 125 -11.34 21.58 -11.10
N THR A 126 -10.92 22.54 -11.93
CA THR A 126 -11.46 23.91 -11.96
C THR A 126 -12.37 24.07 -13.17
N VAL A 127 -13.44 24.84 -13.02
CA VAL A 127 -14.38 25.15 -14.10
C VAL A 127 -14.05 26.54 -14.63
N GLY A 128 -13.58 26.66 -15.87
CA GLY A 128 -13.42 27.94 -16.58
C GLY A 128 -12.63 29.05 -15.87
N SER A 129 -12.60 30.24 -16.47
CA SER A 129 -12.06 31.46 -15.86
C SER A 129 -13.19 32.26 -15.23
N GLY A 130 -13.08 32.58 -13.93
CA GLY A 130 -14.06 33.41 -13.20
C GLY A 130 -15.08 32.63 -12.37
N ASP A 131 -15.19 31.31 -12.57
CA ASP A 131 -16.00 30.43 -11.73
C ASP A 131 -15.11 29.88 -10.60
N TYR A 132 -15.25 30.48 -9.41
CA TYR A 132 -14.45 30.21 -8.20
C TYR A 132 -14.73 28.84 -7.55
N ARG A 133 -15.02 27.83 -8.38
CA ARG A 133 -15.50 26.50 -8.00
C ARG A 133 -14.38 25.51 -8.15
N TYR A 134 -13.67 25.26 -7.06
CA TYR A 134 -12.43 24.49 -7.05
C TYR A 134 -12.64 23.13 -6.41
N GLY A 135 -12.46 22.03 -7.16
CA GLY A 135 -12.54 20.68 -6.62
C GLY A 135 -11.37 20.33 -5.69
N GLY A 136 -11.60 19.42 -4.75
CA GLY A 136 -10.53 18.84 -3.93
C GLY A 136 -9.75 17.76 -4.66
N GLY A 137 -8.48 17.59 -4.30
CA GLY A 137 -7.60 16.53 -4.80
C GLY A 137 -7.91 15.19 -4.14
N GLY A 138 -7.69 14.10 -4.87
CA GLY A 138 -7.86 12.76 -4.32
C GLY A 138 -6.66 12.28 -3.50
N GLY A 139 -6.92 11.37 -2.57
CA GLY A 139 -5.88 10.65 -1.85
C GLY A 139 -5.22 9.58 -2.72
N SER A 140 -3.99 9.20 -2.35
CA SER A 140 -3.30 8.04 -2.93
C SER A 140 -3.24 6.92 -1.91
N PHE A 141 -3.68 5.72 -2.29
CA PHE A 141 -3.92 4.60 -1.39
C PHE A 141 -3.12 3.37 -1.81
N VAL A 142 -2.54 2.71 -0.82
CA VAL A 142 -1.99 1.35 -0.93
C VAL A 142 -2.73 0.49 0.08
N ALA A 143 -3.34 -0.59 -0.39
CA ALA A 143 -4.07 -1.54 0.44
C ALA A 143 -3.81 -2.98 0.00
N THR A 144 -4.09 -3.93 0.89
CA THR A 144 -4.12 -5.35 0.52
C THR A 144 -5.30 -5.66 -0.40
N SER A 145 -5.29 -6.84 -1.04
CA SER A 145 -6.43 -7.34 -1.82
C SER A 145 -7.74 -7.41 -1.01
N ALA A 146 -7.63 -7.62 0.30
CA ALA A 146 -8.73 -7.65 1.27
C ALA A 146 -9.17 -6.25 1.78
N ASN A 147 -8.73 -5.17 1.11
CA ASN A 147 -9.02 -3.79 1.50
C ASN A 147 -8.56 -3.43 2.92
N VAL A 148 -7.36 -3.87 3.32
CA VAL A 148 -6.71 -3.38 4.54
C VAL A 148 -5.72 -2.29 4.16
N ALA A 149 -5.87 -1.08 4.72
CA ALA A 149 -4.98 0.04 4.44
C ALA A 149 -3.54 -0.26 4.90
N ILE A 150 -2.56 0.04 4.03
CA ILE A 150 -1.12 -0.07 4.31
C ILE A 150 -0.56 1.34 4.49
N ILE A 151 -0.73 2.19 3.49
CA ILE A 151 -0.30 3.58 3.51
C ILE A 151 -1.19 4.43 2.61
N VAL A 152 -1.53 5.64 3.06
CA VAL A 152 -2.43 6.56 2.38
C VAL A 152 -1.88 7.98 2.50
N GLY A 153 -1.63 8.65 1.38
CA GLY A 153 -1.34 10.09 1.33
C GLY A 153 -2.63 10.86 1.05
N GLY A 154 -3.06 11.70 2.00
CA GLY A 154 -4.26 12.52 1.87
C GLY A 154 -4.13 13.60 0.80
N GLY A 155 -5.19 13.86 0.05
CA GLY A 155 -5.27 14.92 -0.95
C GLY A 155 -5.57 16.29 -0.34
N GLY A 156 -5.21 17.36 -1.06
CA GLY A 156 -5.48 18.74 -0.65
C GLY A 156 -6.90 19.19 -1.00
N GLY A 157 -7.45 20.11 -0.20
CA GLY A 157 -8.74 20.76 -0.47
C GLY A 157 -8.65 21.80 -1.58
N GLY A 158 -9.75 22.03 -2.29
CA GLY A 158 -9.88 23.09 -3.28
C GLY A 158 -9.78 24.48 -2.65
N SER A 159 -9.27 25.44 -3.42
CA SER A 159 -9.18 26.84 -3.00
C SER A 159 -10.55 27.39 -2.59
N GLY A 160 -10.56 28.40 -1.72
CA GLY A 160 -11.73 29.26 -1.50
C GLY A 160 -11.51 30.63 -2.11
N ILE A 161 -12.45 31.55 -1.86
CA ILE A 161 -12.31 32.97 -2.16
C ILE A 161 -12.73 33.85 -0.99
N THR A 162 -12.01 34.95 -0.78
CA THR A 162 -12.33 35.96 0.22
C THR A 162 -12.79 37.26 -0.43
N SER A 163 -13.89 37.80 0.07
CA SER A 163 -14.48 39.10 -0.32
C SER A 163 -13.92 40.26 0.50
N PRO A 164 -13.89 41.51 -0.01
CA PRO A 164 -14.44 41.97 -1.30
C PRO A 164 -13.47 41.85 -2.49
N SER A 165 -12.22 41.45 -2.26
CA SER A 165 -11.18 41.44 -3.29
C SER A 165 -11.18 40.20 -4.20
N TYR A 166 -12.04 39.21 -3.94
CA TYR A 166 -12.11 37.93 -4.65
C TYR A 166 -10.73 37.25 -4.81
N VAL A 167 -9.89 37.38 -3.78
CA VAL A 167 -8.57 36.75 -3.76
C VAL A 167 -8.71 35.29 -3.31
N SER A 168 -7.87 34.43 -3.89
CA SER A 168 -7.85 33.01 -3.55
C SER A 168 -7.45 32.83 -2.07
N SER A 169 -8.18 31.99 -1.35
CA SER A 169 -7.77 31.50 -0.03
C SER A 169 -7.26 30.08 -0.12
N ASN A 170 -6.26 29.78 0.71
CA ASN A 170 -5.55 28.50 0.67
C ASN A 170 -6.50 27.34 1.01
N GLY A 171 -6.59 26.38 0.09
CA GLY A 171 -7.12 25.05 0.36
C GLY A 171 -6.41 24.40 1.54
N GLY A 172 -7.13 23.59 2.33
CA GLY A 172 -6.49 22.84 3.40
C GLY A 172 -5.56 21.78 2.83
N ASP A 173 -4.34 21.69 3.36
CA ASP A 173 -3.40 20.64 2.99
C ASP A 173 -3.88 19.27 3.48
N GLY A 174 -3.48 18.21 2.78
CA GLY A 174 -3.60 16.85 3.28
C GLY A 174 -2.91 16.74 4.64
N SER A 175 -3.57 16.15 5.63
CA SER A 175 -2.97 16.00 6.95
C SER A 175 -2.06 14.77 6.97
N ASN A 176 -1.06 14.76 7.85
CA ASN A 176 -0.25 13.56 8.14
C ASN A 176 -0.85 12.69 9.26
N ASN A 177 -2.04 13.04 9.76
CA ASN A 177 -2.69 12.39 10.90
C ASN A 177 -3.75 11.39 10.40
N PRO A 178 -3.84 10.18 10.98
CA PRO A 178 -4.91 9.22 10.68
C PRO A 178 -6.28 9.52 11.31
N SER A 179 -6.46 10.57 12.12
CA SER A 179 -7.74 10.79 12.79
C SER A 179 -8.09 12.25 13.12
N PRO A 180 -9.39 12.62 13.03
CA PRO A 180 -10.13 13.24 14.11
C PRO A 180 -10.93 12.14 14.83
N ALA A 181 -10.52 11.75 16.04
CA ALA A 181 -11.08 10.69 16.91
C ALA A 181 -11.86 9.50 16.27
N ASN A 182 -11.37 8.27 16.47
CA ASN A 182 -12.16 7.01 16.42
C ASN A 182 -12.72 6.54 15.06
N SER A 183 -11.96 6.65 13.97
CA SER A 183 -12.47 6.22 12.64
C SER A 183 -11.61 5.14 11.99
N ASN A 184 -12.10 3.90 12.00
CA ASN A 184 -11.53 2.76 11.29
C ASN A 184 -11.73 2.95 9.77
N GLY A 185 -10.80 3.65 9.10
CA GLY A 185 -10.94 4.10 7.71
C GLY A 185 -11.64 5.46 7.52
N GLY A 186 -11.64 6.29 8.58
CA GLY A 186 -11.93 7.72 8.52
C GLY A 186 -13.40 8.15 8.40
N ALA A 187 -13.84 9.13 9.19
CA ALA A 187 -15.13 9.79 8.97
C ALA A 187 -15.17 10.45 7.57
N ALA A 188 -16.35 10.45 6.97
CA ALA A 188 -16.60 11.20 5.75
C ALA A 188 -16.49 12.70 6.00
N GLY A 189 -15.98 13.42 5.00
CA GLY A 189 -16.12 14.86 4.95
C GLY A 189 -17.58 15.32 4.93
N THR A 190 -17.93 16.33 5.71
CA THR A 190 -19.24 17.01 5.57
C THR A 190 -19.19 18.07 4.48
N GLY A 191 -20.28 18.25 3.74
CA GLY A 191 -20.41 19.17 2.62
C GLY A 191 -21.78 19.03 1.95
N SER A 192 -22.07 19.88 0.97
CA SER A 192 -23.35 19.90 0.25
C SER A 192 -23.13 19.75 -1.25
N SER A 193 -24.13 20.00 -2.10
CA SER A 193 -24.14 19.59 -3.51
C SER A 193 -23.05 20.19 -4.42
N GLY A 194 -22.18 21.07 -3.94
CA GLY A 194 -21.21 21.81 -4.75
C GLY A 194 -21.88 22.90 -5.58
N CYS A 195 -22.81 22.56 -6.46
CA CYS A 195 -23.48 23.50 -7.35
C CYS A 195 -24.31 24.59 -6.61
N GLY A 196 -23.77 25.81 -6.48
CA GLY A 196 -24.46 26.99 -5.93
C GLY A 196 -24.56 26.99 -4.40
N GLY A 197 -23.93 25.99 -3.77
CA GLY A 197 -23.91 25.75 -2.34
C GLY A 197 -22.50 25.48 -1.82
N GLN A 198 -22.43 24.83 -0.67
CA GLN A 198 -21.17 24.42 -0.05
C GLN A 198 -20.43 23.44 -0.96
N GLY A 199 -19.10 23.43 -0.90
CA GLY A 199 -18.29 22.37 -1.50
C GLY A 199 -18.68 21.00 -0.94
N GLN A 200 -18.42 19.94 -1.72
CA GLN A 200 -18.67 18.58 -1.28
C GLN A 200 -17.61 18.10 -0.30
N GLY A 201 -18.02 17.17 0.56
CA GLY A 201 -17.11 16.45 1.43
C GLY A 201 -16.23 15.47 0.64
N GLY A 202 -14.99 15.30 1.09
CA GLY A 202 -14.10 14.26 0.59
C GLY A 202 -14.51 12.89 1.13
N ALA A 203 -14.14 11.84 0.41
CA ALA A 203 -14.32 10.46 0.84
C ALA A 203 -13.06 9.95 1.58
N GLY A 204 -13.30 9.00 2.48
CA GLY A 204 -12.28 8.30 3.25
C GLY A 204 -11.87 6.96 2.62
N PHE A 205 -11.26 6.11 3.43
CA PHE A 205 -10.93 4.74 3.04
C PHE A 205 -12.19 3.86 2.96
N ASN A 206 -13.08 3.97 3.96
CA ASN A 206 -14.30 3.15 4.09
C ASN A 206 -15.61 3.91 3.87
N ASN A 207 -15.60 5.24 3.97
CA ASN A 207 -16.81 6.04 3.96
C ASN A 207 -16.82 7.02 2.79
N ASN A 208 -17.90 7.00 2.00
CA ASN A 208 -18.12 7.97 0.93
C ASN A 208 -18.23 9.37 1.53
N GLY A 209 -17.86 10.39 0.75
CA GLY A 209 -18.09 11.77 1.13
C GLY A 209 -19.57 12.14 1.11
N THR A 210 -19.84 13.42 1.30
CA THR A 210 -21.20 13.98 1.24
C THR A 210 -21.36 14.88 0.03
N GLY A 211 -22.57 14.89 -0.56
CA GLY A 211 -22.86 15.58 -1.81
C GLY A 211 -23.75 14.75 -2.72
N VAL A 212 -24.18 15.32 -3.84
CA VAL A 212 -24.98 14.62 -4.84
C VAL A 212 -24.50 14.97 -6.24
N PRO A 213 -24.00 14.00 -7.00
CA PRO A 213 -23.44 12.71 -6.55
C PRO A 213 -22.20 12.88 -5.64
N ALA A 214 -22.13 12.08 -4.57
CA ALA A 214 -21.04 12.11 -3.60
C ALA A 214 -19.73 11.53 -4.15
N SER A 215 -18.60 12.01 -3.60
CA SER A 215 -17.31 11.35 -3.77
C SER A 215 -17.32 9.96 -3.11
N GLN A 216 -16.67 8.99 -3.76
CA GLN A 216 -16.67 7.59 -3.33
C GLN A 216 -15.40 7.23 -2.57
N ALA A 217 -15.55 6.40 -1.54
CA ALA A 217 -14.45 5.86 -0.74
C ALA A 217 -13.54 4.97 -1.59
N PHE A 218 -12.30 4.74 -1.13
CA PHE A 218 -11.40 3.76 -1.75
C PHE A 218 -12.07 2.39 -1.95
N THR A 219 -12.74 1.89 -0.91
CA THR A 219 -13.46 0.60 -0.94
C THR A 219 -14.63 0.56 -1.93
N ASN A 220 -15.13 1.72 -2.37
CA ASN A 220 -16.18 1.90 -3.37
C ASN A 220 -15.64 2.40 -4.71
N GLY A 221 -14.34 2.23 -4.98
CA GLY A 221 -13.73 2.58 -6.28
C GLY A 221 -13.15 3.99 -6.36
N GLY A 222 -13.31 4.84 -5.34
CA GLY A 222 -12.57 6.10 -5.21
C GLY A 222 -12.92 7.21 -6.20
N THR A 223 -14.04 7.11 -6.91
CA THR A 223 -14.49 8.17 -7.84
C THR A 223 -14.61 9.52 -7.12
N GLY A 224 -14.10 10.59 -7.74
CA GLY A 224 -14.27 11.95 -7.25
C GLY A 224 -15.75 12.39 -7.25
N GLY A 225 -16.09 13.37 -6.43
CA GLY A 225 -17.43 13.93 -6.37
C GLY A 225 -17.76 14.74 -7.62
N THR A 226 -19.05 14.82 -7.95
CA THR A 226 -19.58 15.61 -9.06
C THR A 226 -20.52 16.67 -8.53
N GLY A 227 -20.31 17.95 -8.84
CA GLY A 227 -21.37 18.94 -8.67
C GLY A 227 -22.50 18.57 -9.63
N GLY A 228 -23.66 18.11 -9.14
CA GLY A 228 -24.69 17.55 -10.02
C GLY A 228 -25.05 18.45 -11.21
N SER A 229 -25.09 17.88 -12.42
CA SER A 229 -25.46 18.59 -13.66
C SER A 229 -26.86 19.19 -13.61
N ASP A 230 -27.79 18.50 -12.95
CA ASP A 230 -29.20 18.92 -12.81
C ASP A 230 -29.37 20.06 -11.81
N GLN A 231 -28.34 20.35 -11.00
CA GLN A 231 -28.31 21.45 -10.04
C GLN A 231 -27.60 22.70 -10.59
N CYS A 232 -27.14 22.65 -11.84
CA CYS A 232 -26.37 23.71 -12.48
C CYS A 232 -26.88 24.09 -13.90
N PRO A 233 -28.20 24.16 -14.20
CA PRO A 233 -28.68 24.56 -15.53
C PRO A 233 -28.28 26.01 -15.82
N GLY A 234 -27.50 26.23 -16.89
CA GLY A 234 -27.07 27.56 -17.34
C GLY A 234 -25.66 28.00 -16.91
N THR A 235 -24.85 27.12 -16.33
CA THR A 235 -23.45 27.47 -15.96
C THR A 235 -22.56 27.51 -17.22
N ILE A 236 -21.95 28.67 -17.51
CA ILE A 236 -20.95 28.81 -18.57
C ILE A 236 -19.63 28.22 -18.07
N GLY A 237 -19.21 27.05 -18.54
CA GLY A 237 -17.83 26.56 -18.32
C GLY A 237 -17.64 25.12 -17.81
N GLY A 238 -18.72 24.40 -17.47
CA GLY A 238 -18.67 22.97 -17.12
C GLY A 238 -18.96 22.63 -15.65
N THR A 239 -18.59 21.43 -15.22
CA THR A 239 -18.91 20.88 -13.89
C THR A 239 -17.66 20.80 -12.99
N PRO A 240 -17.67 21.33 -11.75
CA PRO A 240 -16.53 21.22 -10.85
C PRO A 240 -16.43 19.78 -10.32
N TYR A 241 -15.40 19.05 -10.72
CA TYR A 241 -15.16 17.69 -10.25
C TYR A 241 -14.12 17.65 -9.14
N GLY A 242 -14.36 16.80 -8.15
CA GLY A 242 -13.30 16.33 -7.28
C GLY A 242 -12.38 15.36 -8.03
N GLY A 243 -11.11 15.30 -7.62
CA GLY A 243 -10.15 14.37 -8.18
C GLY A 243 -10.46 12.92 -7.79
N PHE A 244 -10.20 11.98 -8.71
CA PHE A 244 -10.15 10.55 -8.40
C PHE A 244 -9.25 10.28 -7.19
N GLY A 245 -9.66 9.36 -6.31
CA GLY A 245 -9.15 9.22 -4.95
C GLY A 245 -10.04 9.89 -3.91
N GLY A 246 -11.33 10.09 -4.23
CA GLY A 246 -12.33 10.57 -3.27
C GLY A 246 -12.33 12.07 -3.02
N GLY A 247 -11.75 12.90 -3.89
CA GLY A 247 -11.86 14.35 -3.78
C GLY A 247 -13.31 14.80 -3.94
N GLY A 248 -13.76 15.79 -3.17
CA GLY A 248 -15.07 16.41 -3.28
C GLY A 248 -15.16 17.42 -4.43
N ALA A 249 -16.32 17.52 -5.09
CA ALA A 249 -16.59 18.59 -6.03
C ALA A 249 -16.53 19.97 -5.40
N GLY A 250 -16.05 20.94 -6.16
CA GLY A 250 -16.12 22.35 -5.81
C GLY A 250 -17.55 22.89 -5.89
N GLY A 251 -17.77 23.97 -5.17
CA GLY A 251 -19.02 24.69 -5.18
C GLY A 251 -18.81 26.19 -5.13
N ASN A 252 -19.66 26.93 -4.42
CA ASN A 252 -19.28 28.28 -4.03
C ASN A 252 -18.04 28.21 -3.14
N GLY A 253 -18.02 27.30 -2.17
CA GLY A 253 -16.83 26.92 -1.41
C GLY A 253 -15.99 25.84 -2.09
N GLY A 254 -14.73 25.70 -1.68
CA GLY A 254 -13.82 24.68 -2.20
C GLY A 254 -14.27 23.26 -1.85
N GLY A 255 -14.08 22.31 -2.77
CA GLY A 255 -14.31 20.88 -2.51
C GLY A 255 -13.24 20.30 -1.60
N ALA A 256 -13.56 19.31 -0.78
CA ALA A 256 -12.60 18.77 0.17
C ALA A 256 -11.67 17.70 -0.42
N GLY A 257 -10.50 17.51 0.19
CA GLY A 257 -9.56 16.45 -0.20
C GLY A 257 -10.03 15.05 0.22
N GLY A 258 -9.72 14.04 -0.59
CA GLY A 258 -9.92 12.63 -0.23
C GLY A 258 -8.73 12.07 0.55
N GLY A 259 -8.87 10.93 1.22
CA GLY A 259 -7.76 10.33 1.97
C GLY A 259 -8.17 9.14 2.84
N TYR A 260 -7.38 8.85 3.87
CA TYR A 260 -7.74 7.84 4.87
C TYR A 260 -9.04 8.22 5.57
N TYR A 261 -9.21 9.52 5.84
CA TYR A 261 -10.50 10.16 6.08
C TYR A 261 -10.70 11.30 5.08
N GLY A 262 -11.95 11.69 4.85
CA GLY A 262 -12.28 12.78 3.94
C GLY A 262 -12.22 14.14 4.61
N GLY A 263 -11.79 15.17 3.90
CA GLY A 263 -11.87 16.57 4.36
C GLY A 263 -13.30 17.11 4.31
N THR A 264 -13.58 18.20 5.00
CA THR A 264 -14.86 18.92 4.93
C THR A 264 -14.88 19.94 3.79
N GLY A 265 -15.98 20.00 3.05
CA GLY A 265 -16.19 20.98 1.99
C GLY A 265 -16.36 22.40 2.55
N GLY A 266 -15.93 23.39 1.76
CA GLY A 266 -16.05 24.80 2.10
C GLY A 266 -17.52 25.22 2.22
N ASN A 267 -17.86 25.91 3.30
CA ASN A 267 -19.21 26.43 3.56
C ASN A 267 -19.65 27.49 2.51
N ASN A 268 -20.95 27.80 2.48
CA ASN A 268 -21.60 28.84 1.68
C ASN A 268 -22.22 29.85 2.66
N THR A 269 -21.42 30.76 3.20
CA THR A 269 -21.92 31.75 4.15
C THR A 269 -22.65 32.87 3.42
N ALA A 270 -23.96 33.00 3.66
CA ALA A 270 -24.84 33.98 3.01
C ALA A 270 -24.49 35.45 3.30
N THR A 271 -23.55 35.72 4.22
CA THR A 271 -23.14 37.07 4.60
C THR A 271 -21.75 37.37 4.03
N GLY A 272 -21.70 38.09 2.90
CA GLY A 272 -20.52 38.84 2.49
C GLY A 272 -19.70 38.31 1.30
N SER A 273 -20.19 37.37 0.48
CA SER A 273 -19.50 36.86 -0.73
C SER A 273 -18.13 36.20 -0.51
N SER A 274 -17.81 35.80 0.73
CA SER A 274 -16.64 34.96 1.03
C SER A 274 -17.06 33.49 1.00
N TYR A 275 -16.33 32.68 0.25
CA TYR A 275 -16.55 31.24 0.19
C TYR A 275 -15.30 30.51 0.67
N PRO A 276 -15.33 29.92 1.87
CA PRO A 276 -14.16 29.27 2.44
C PRO A 276 -13.65 28.09 1.59
N PRO A 277 -12.34 27.78 1.72
CA PRO A 277 -11.73 26.63 1.07
C PRO A 277 -12.28 25.31 1.62
N GLY A 278 -12.10 24.23 0.87
CA GLY A 278 -12.24 22.87 1.39
C GLY A 278 -11.02 22.48 2.23
N THR A 279 -11.19 21.61 3.22
CA THR A 279 -10.05 21.06 3.97
C THR A 279 -9.43 19.87 3.24
N GLY A 280 -8.17 19.56 3.53
CA GLY A 280 -7.52 18.35 3.01
C GLY A 280 -7.98 17.07 3.72
N GLY A 281 -7.67 15.93 3.12
CA GLY A 281 -7.96 14.61 3.64
C GLY A 281 -6.93 14.10 4.64
N GLY A 282 -7.29 13.02 5.34
CA GLY A 282 -6.43 12.28 6.27
C GLY A 282 -5.38 11.43 5.59
N SER A 283 -4.26 11.19 6.29
CA SER A 283 -3.25 10.22 5.86
C SER A 283 -3.12 9.06 6.83
N TYR A 284 -2.57 7.94 6.38
CA TYR A 284 -2.32 6.77 7.22
C TYR A 284 -1.01 6.11 6.83
N ASN A 285 -0.31 5.52 7.79
CA ASN A 285 0.92 4.79 7.54
C ASN A 285 1.09 3.72 8.63
N SER A 286 0.99 2.45 8.26
CA SER A 286 1.21 1.32 9.17
C SER A 286 2.65 0.78 9.13
N GLY A 287 3.53 1.40 8.35
CA GLY A 287 4.92 0.98 8.20
C GLY A 287 5.80 1.44 9.33
N THR A 288 7.02 0.92 9.39
CA THR A 288 8.09 1.43 10.26
C THR A 288 8.89 2.52 9.54
N SER A 289 9.85 3.15 10.22
CA SER A 289 10.76 4.16 9.63
C SER A 289 10.01 5.28 8.90
N GLN A 290 8.97 5.81 9.53
CA GLN A 290 8.04 6.73 8.87
C GLN A 290 8.63 8.12 8.63
N THR A 291 8.41 8.64 7.42
CA THR A 291 8.64 10.06 7.09
C THR A 291 7.38 10.63 6.48
N ASN A 292 6.64 11.42 7.26
CA ASN A 292 5.29 11.88 6.93
C ASN A 292 5.21 13.42 6.89
N THR A 293 4.81 13.98 5.75
CA THR A 293 4.74 15.43 5.50
C THR A 293 3.34 15.82 5.01
N ALA A 294 2.67 16.74 5.71
CA ALA A 294 1.31 17.17 5.38
C ALA A 294 1.20 17.96 4.05
N ALA A 295 2.08 18.93 3.81
CA ALA A 295 2.01 19.81 2.64
C ALA A 295 3.18 19.58 1.68
N SER A 296 3.04 18.67 0.72
CA SER A 296 4.18 18.23 -0.12
C SER A 296 3.97 18.29 -1.63
N ASN A 297 2.72 18.29 -2.11
CA ASN A 297 2.41 18.14 -3.53
C ASN A 297 1.33 19.13 -3.98
N ARG A 298 1.74 20.21 -4.66
CA ARG A 298 0.86 21.31 -5.05
C ARG A 298 0.38 21.18 -6.49
N ASN A 299 -0.93 21.25 -6.71
CA ASN A 299 -1.56 21.35 -8.04
C ASN A 299 -1.16 20.25 -9.04
N THR A 300 -0.72 19.10 -8.53
CA THR A 300 -0.22 17.96 -9.29
C THR A 300 -0.92 16.69 -8.83
N ALA A 301 -0.97 15.70 -9.73
CA ALA A 301 -1.47 14.37 -9.39
C ALA A 301 -0.61 13.74 -8.29
N GLY A 302 -1.20 12.79 -7.57
CA GLY A 302 -0.49 11.97 -6.62
C GLY A 302 0.47 11.00 -7.29
N SER A 303 1.19 10.24 -6.47
CA SER A 303 2.02 9.14 -6.92
C SER A 303 2.22 8.10 -5.80
N ILE A 304 2.55 6.87 -6.20
CA ILE A 304 2.95 5.82 -5.27
C ILE A 304 4.28 5.26 -5.77
N THR A 305 5.35 5.42 -5.00
CA THR A 305 6.65 4.82 -5.30
C THR A 305 6.89 3.62 -4.40
N ILE A 306 7.15 2.47 -5.00
CA ILE A 306 7.53 1.24 -4.28
C ILE A 306 8.98 0.92 -4.65
N THR A 307 9.82 0.70 -3.64
CA THR A 307 11.23 0.34 -3.80
C THR A 307 11.53 -0.92 -3.00
N LEU A 308 12.06 -1.95 -3.65
CA LEU A 308 12.62 -3.13 -3.00
C LEU A 308 13.97 -2.74 -2.38
N VAL A 309 14.07 -2.85 -1.05
CA VAL A 309 15.28 -2.51 -0.30
C VAL A 309 16.17 -3.72 -0.15
N ALA A 310 15.59 -4.86 0.22
CA ALA A 310 16.30 -6.12 0.39
C ALA A 310 15.35 -7.30 0.19
N GLU A 311 15.77 -8.30 -0.59
CA GLU A 311 15.07 -9.57 -0.69
C GLU A 311 15.35 -10.41 0.56
N THR A 312 14.31 -11.04 1.10
CA THR A 312 14.47 -12.09 2.11
C THR A 312 14.52 -13.42 1.37
N LEU A 313 15.74 -13.91 1.14
CA LEU A 313 15.97 -15.21 0.53
C LEU A 313 15.82 -16.30 1.61
N PRO A 314 15.26 -17.48 1.27
CA PRO A 314 15.33 -18.63 2.17
C PRO A 314 16.79 -18.98 2.45
N ASP A 315 17.05 -19.56 3.64
CA ASP A 315 18.38 -20.04 4.00
C ASP A 315 18.86 -21.07 2.96
N THR A 316 20.00 -20.78 2.32
CA THR A 316 20.63 -21.65 1.33
C THR A 316 21.88 -22.32 1.89
N THR A 317 22.24 -22.05 3.15
CA THR A 317 23.35 -22.73 3.80
C THR A 317 22.88 -24.11 4.25
N PRO A 318 23.55 -25.21 3.82
CA PRO A 318 23.22 -26.52 4.33
C PRO A 318 23.49 -26.59 5.84
N PRO A 319 22.72 -27.38 6.60
CA PRO A 319 23.02 -27.62 8.01
C PRO A 319 24.45 -28.14 8.15
N THR A 320 25.21 -27.53 9.04
CA THR A 320 26.54 -28.00 9.42
C THR A 320 26.42 -29.01 10.55
N PHE A 321 27.08 -30.16 10.40
CA PHE A 321 27.16 -31.17 11.45
C PHE A 321 28.47 -30.98 12.23
N THR A 322 28.38 -30.88 13.55
CA THR A 322 29.56 -30.76 14.44
C THR A 322 29.86 -32.06 15.19
N SER A 323 28.99 -33.05 15.08
CA SER A 323 29.23 -34.41 15.58
C SER A 323 30.22 -35.17 14.70
N ALA A 324 30.89 -36.19 15.25
CA ALA A 324 31.81 -37.03 14.49
C ALA A 324 31.13 -37.74 13.30
N ASP A 325 31.87 -37.98 12.22
CA ASP A 325 31.34 -38.67 11.03
C ASP A 325 31.19 -40.19 11.23
N THR A 326 31.82 -40.73 12.27
CA THR A 326 31.80 -42.16 12.59
C THR A 326 31.67 -42.38 14.09
N PHE A 327 30.90 -43.40 14.46
CA PHE A 327 30.66 -43.78 15.85
C PHE A 327 30.80 -45.28 16.01
N ASN A 328 31.42 -45.70 17.11
CA ASN A 328 31.43 -47.10 17.52
C ASN A 328 30.31 -47.32 18.54
N SER A 329 29.54 -48.40 18.39
CA SER A 329 28.52 -48.80 19.37
C SER A 329 29.11 -49.88 20.31
N PRO A 330 29.40 -49.57 21.58
CA PRO A 330 29.86 -50.57 22.54
C PRO A 330 28.71 -51.51 22.91
N GLU A 331 29.03 -52.79 23.17
CA GLU A 331 28.03 -53.74 23.67
C GLU A 331 27.39 -53.23 24.99
N ASN A 332 26.08 -53.49 25.16
CA ASN A 332 25.27 -53.13 26.33
C ASN A 332 25.06 -51.62 26.57
N GLN A 333 25.12 -50.78 25.54
CA GLN A 333 24.68 -49.39 25.63
C GLN A 333 23.36 -49.14 24.89
N THR A 334 22.53 -48.25 25.45
CA THR A 334 21.26 -47.80 24.85
C THR A 334 21.41 -46.50 24.06
N SER A 335 22.60 -45.89 24.07
CA SER A 335 22.96 -44.70 23.30
C SER A 335 24.21 -44.99 22.49
N VAL A 336 24.22 -44.57 21.22
CA VAL A 336 25.29 -44.86 20.25
C VAL A 336 26.02 -43.59 19.84
N ALA A 337 25.27 -42.52 19.59
CA ALA A 337 25.79 -41.25 19.10
C ALA A 337 24.81 -40.12 19.43
N THR A 338 25.33 -38.89 19.50
CA THR A 338 24.52 -37.66 19.47
C THR A 338 24.90 -36.90 18.21
N ILE A 339 23.92 -36.62 17.36
CA ILE A 339 24.10 -35.84 16.14
C ILE A 339 23.72 -34.40 16.46
N ILE A 340 24.62 -33.47 16.20
CA ILE A 340 24.41 -32.04 16.43
C ILE A 340 24.49 -31.34 15.08
N ALA A 341 23.38 -30.74 14.67
CA ALA A 341 23.28 -29.91 13.47
C ALA A 341 23.11 -28.43 13.88
N SER A 342 23.59 -27.51 13.05
CA SER A 342 23.40 -26.06 13.28
C SER A 342 21.95 -25.60 13.20
N GLU A 343 21.06 -26.43 12.64
CA GLU A 343 19.63 -26.16 12.48
C GLU A 343 18.83 -27.46 12.40
N SER A 344 17.51 -27.35 12.33
CA SER A 344 16.61 -28.50 12.22
C SER A 344 16.85 -29.27 10.91
N ALA A 345 17.18 -30.57 11.03
CA ALA A 345 17.40 -31.44 9.89
C ALA A 345 16.56 -32.73 10.01
N THR A 346 16.13 -33.26 8.86
CA THR A 346 15.56 -34.62 8.81
C THR A 346 16.70 -35.62 8.67
N ILE A 347 16.87 -36.49 9.67
CA ILE A 347 17.91 -37.52 9.68
C ILE A 347 17.25 -38.86 9.34
N THR A 348 17.83 -39.58 8.38
CA THR A 348 17.39 -40.94 8.00
C THR A 348 18.53 -41.92 8.24
N ILE A 349 18.25 -43.05 8.90
CA ILE A 349 19.24 -44.11 9.11
C ILE A 349 19.22 -45.05 7.89
N TYR A 350 20.37 -45.23 7.25
CA TYR A 350 20.60 -46.28 6.25
C TYR A 350 21.57 -47.32 6.84
N GLY A 351 21.34 -48.61 6.60
CA GLY A 351 22.19 -49.68 7.15
C GLY A 351 21.89 -51.06 6.57
N GLY A 352 22.69 -52.06 6.96
CA GLY A 352 22.51 -53.48 6.60
C GLY A 352 21.47 -54.19 7.48
N GLU A 353 21.59 -55.51 7.66
CA GLU A 353 20.63 -56.33 8.43
C GLU A 353 20.32 -55.78 9.83
N ASP A 354 21.28 -55.09 10.44
CA ASP A 354 21.14 -54.51 11.78
C ASP A 354 20.47 -53.13 11.82
N GLN A 355 20.07 -52.54 10.68
CA GLN A 355 19.43 -51.21 10.61
C GLN A 355 18.23 -51.09 11.56
N ALA A 356 17.40 -52.13 11.62
CA ALA A 356 16.19 -52.16 12.45
C ALA A 356 16.48 -52.13 13.96
N LYS A 357 17.73 -52.33 14.39
CA LYS A 357 18.15 -52.25 15.80
C LYS A 357 18.44 -50.83 16.26
N PHE A 358 18.49 -49.86 15.33
CA PHE A 358 18.72 -48.46 15.63
C PHE A 358 17.45 -47.65 15.38
N SER A 359 17.18 -46.70 16.27
CA SER A 359 16.10 -45.74 16.12
C SER A 359 16.59 -44.35 16.50
N ILE A 360 16.03 -43.33 15.85
CA ILE A 360 16.33 -41.94 16.18
C ILE A 360 15.40 -41.54 17.31
N SER A 361 15.93 -41.42 18.53
CA SER A 361 15.20 -40.82 19.64
C SER A 361 15.39 -39.30 19.56
N LYS A 362 14.32 -38.55 19.31
CA LYS A 362 14.37 -37.09 19.25
C LYS A 362 14.62 -36.52 20.65
N LEU A 363 15.81 -36.01 20.93
CA LEU A 363 16.02 -35.03 21.99
C LEU A 363 15.93 -33.62 21.37
N THR A 364 15.11 -32.77 21.97
CA THR A 364 14.70 -31.45 21.49
C THR A 364 15.81 -30.39 21.54
N ASP A 365 15.69 -29.41 20.64
CA ASP A 365 16.44 -28.16 20.50
C ASP A 365 17.16 -27.69 21.77
N SER A 366 18.48 -27.63 21.73
CA SER A 366 19.27 -26.84 22.68
C SER A 366 19.27 -25.37 22.25
N SER A 367 18.11 -24.73 22.17
CA SER A 367 18.00 -23.29 21.89
C SER A 367 18.05 -22.42 23.16
N THR A 368 18.26 -22.99 24.34
CA THR A 368 18.54 -22.20 25.54
C THR A 368 20.03 -22.20 25.83
N ALA A 369 20.67 -21.05 25.58
CA ALA A 369 21.92 -20.68 26.21
C ALA A 369 21.85 -20.98 27.72
N LEU A 370 22.78 -21.77 28.24
CA LEU A 370 23.07 -21.84 29.65
C LEU A 370 24.44 -21.18 29.86
N SER A 371 24.40 -19.94 30.33
CA SER A 371 25.42 -19.40 31.22
C SER A 371 25.39 -20.14 32.54
#